data_AF-A0A1A9RNK0-F1
#
_entry.id   AF-A0A1A9RNK0-F1
#
_cell.length_a   1.000
_cell.length_b   1.000
_cell.length_c   1.000
_cell.angle_alpha   90.00
_cell.angle_beta   90.00
_cell.angle_gamma   90.00
#
_symmetry.space_group_name_H-M   'P 1'
#
loop_
_entity.id
_entity.type
_entity.pdbx_description
1 polymer ?
#
loop_
_entity_poly.entity_id
_entity_poly.type
_entity_poly.pdbx_seq_one_letter_code
_entity_poly.pdbx_strand_id
1 'polypeptide(L)'
;MNQSAIDRAAAILFALLSAALIAAFFADSRFFHWAFARHHNPLSWYIRPLFLIPFCLAAYHRSHAGIWATLLLLLSSMFWFPPPDYPNERIRQFLAMEQNFLLGGWNTAKVLASGMVALSLTLIATAFWQRKPRLGLFCLAAAAAGKILWSIRYGRAAGYAVILPAAFGLLLCAIVIGMVLHKIKRRP
;
A
#
# COMPACT_ATOMS: atom_id res chain seq x y z
N MET A 1 32.10 1.58 2.11
CA MET A 1 31.08 1.08 3.09
C MET A 1 30.69 -0.33 2.68
N ASN A 2 30.48 -1.25 3.63
CA ASN A 2 29.95 -2.60 3.35
C ASN A 2 28.53 -2.49 2.76
N GLN A 3 28.18 -3.33 1.80
CA GLN A 3 26.85 -3.39 1.15
C GLN A 3 25.70 -3.41 2.17
N SER A 4 25.87 -4.11 3.30
CA SER A 4 24.87 -4.15 4.38
C SER A 4 24.71 -2.80 5.10
N ALA A 5 25.79 -2.04 5.26
CA ALA A 5 25.73 -0.71 5.87
C ALA A 5 25.02 0.30 4.94
N ILE A 6 25.26 0.19 3.62
CA ILE A 6 24.56 1.01 2.62
C ILE A 6 23.06 0.69 2.61
N ASP A 7 22.67 -0.59 2.63
CA ASP A 7 21.26 -1.00 2.69
C ASP A 7 20.56 -0.45 3.94
N ARG A 8 21.20 -0.52 5.11
CA ARG A 8 20.66 0.05 6.36
C ARG A 8 20.57 1.58 6.32
N ALA A 9 21.60 2.26 5.82
CA ALA A 9 21.59 3.72 5.71
C ALA A 9 20.49 4.20 4.75
N ALA A 10 20.34 3.55 3.60
CA ALA A 10 19.28 3.82 2.65
C ALA A 10 17.89 3.51 3.23
N ALA A 11 17.74 2.41 3.98
CA ALA A 11 16.50 2.10 4.68
C ALA A 11 16.09 3.20 5.66
N ILE A 12 17.03 3.70 6.48
CA ILE A 12 16.80 4.81 7.41
C ILE A 12 16.36 6.06 6.63
N LEU A 13 17.06 6.39 5.54
CA LEU A 13 16.69 7.53 4.69
C LEU A 13 15.26 7.41 4.16
N PHE A 14 14.89 6.27 3.56
CA PHE A 14 13.54 6.06 3.03
C PHE A 14 12.46 6.03 4.12
N ALA A 15 12.78 5.53 5.31
CA ALA A 15 11.89 5.58 6.46
C ALA A 15 11.66 7.02 6.94
N LEU A 16 12.73 7.83 7.05
CA LEU A 16 12.63 9.24 7.40
C LEU A 16 11.85 10.04 6.36
N LEU A 17 12.08 9.79 5.06
CA LEU A 17 11.31 10.41 3.98
C LEU A 17 9.83 10.02 4.04
N SER A 18 9.52 8.76 4.36
CA SER A 18 8.14 8.29 4.54
C SER A 18 7.47 8.98 5.73
N ALA A 19 8.18 9.10 6.85
CA ALA A 19 7.69 9.81 8.03
C ALA A 19 7.48 11.30 7.76
N ALA A 20 8.42 11.96 7.08
CA ALA A 20 8.31 13.36 6.67
C ALA A 20 7.13 13.57 5.72
N LEU A 21 6.92 12.66 4.76
CA LEU A 21 5.78 12.71 3.84
C LEU A 21 4.46 12.59 4.59
N ILE A 22 4.34 11.62 5.51
CA ILE A 22 3.13 11.45 6.34
C ILE A 22 2.91 12.70 7.21
N ALA A 23 3.95 13.22 7.84
CA ALA A 23 3.86 14.43 8.65
C ALA A 23 3.38 15.62 7.82
N ALA A 24 3.99 15.88 6.66
CA ALA A 24 3.58 16.94 5.75
C ALA A 24 2.13 16.76 5.28
N PHE A 25 1.73 15.52 4.96
CA PHE A 25 0.37 15.17 4.53
C PHE A 25 -0.69 15.52 5.56
N PHE A 26 -0.43 15.35 6.86
CA PHE A 26 -1.38 15.70 7.92
C PHE A 26 -1.19 17.11 8.48
N ALA A 27 -0.04 17.75 8.28
CA ALA A 27 0.27 19.08 8.82
C ALA A 27 -0.16 20.24 7.89
N ASP A 28 -0.15 20.06 6.56
CA ASP A 28 -0.59 21.08 5.61
C ASP A 28 -1.89 20.66 4.91
N SER A 29 -2.99 21.35 5.23
CA SER A 29 -4.31 21.09 4.64
C SER A 29 -4.33 21.30 3.12
N ARG A 30 -3.53 22.23 2.59
CA ARG A 30 -3.43 22.44 1.13
C ARG A 30 -2.78 21.24 0.48
N PHE A 31 -1.72 20.69 1.09
CA PHE A 31 -1.08 19.48 0.57
C PHE A 31 -2.01 18.26 0.65
N PHE A 32 -2.74 18.09 1.76
CA PHE A 32 -3.75 17.05 1.92
C PHE A 32 -4.82 17.10 0.82
N HIS A 33 -5.46 18.25 0.63
CA HIS A 33 -6.51 18.42 -0.39
C HIS A 33 -5.96 18.29 -1.82
N TRP A 34 -4.76 18.83 -2.08
CA TRP A 34 -4.07 18.70 -3.37
C TRP A 34 -3.77 17.24 -3.74
N ALA A 35 -3.34 16.45 -2.75
CA ALA A 35 -3.07 15.02 -2.92
C ALA A 35 -4.36 14.24 -3.15
N PHE A 36 -5.42 14.54 -2.40
CA PHE A 36 -6.73 13.91 -2.58
C PHE A 36 -7.39 14.27 -3.92
N ALA A 37 -7.24 15.49 -4.42
CA ALA A 37 -7.73 15.86 -5.76
C ALA A 37 -7.12 14.94 -6.84
N ARG A 38 -5.84 14.60 -6.71
CA ARG A 38 -5.14 13.64 -7.58
C ARG A 38 -5.54 12.20 -7.31
N HIS A 39 -5.84 11.86 -6.06
CA HIS A 39 -6.28 10.52 -5.70
C HIS A 39 -7.64 10.11 -6.31
N HIS A 40 -8.42 11.07 -6.80
CA HIS A 40 -9.61 10.79 -7.62
C HIS A 40 -9.26 10.08 -8.94
N ASN A 41 -8.00 10.14 -9.39
CA ASN A 41 -7.56 9.43 -10.57
C ASN A 41 -7.45 7.91 -10.29
N PRO A 42 -8.23 7.06 -10.98
CA PRO A 42 -8.22 5.61 -10.75
C PRO A 42 -6.85 4.97 -10.95
N LEU A 43 -5.97 5.54 -11.78
CA LEU A 43 -4.61 5.03 -12.00
C LEU A 43 -3.81 4.96 -10.69
N SER A 44 -4.04 5.91 -9.77
CA SER A 44 -3.42 5.89 -8.44
C SER A 44 -3.90 4.71 -7.59
N TRP A 45 -5.07 4.12 -7.88
CA TRP A 45 -5.60 2.97 -7.16
C TRP A 45 -5.03 1.66 -7.71
N TYR A 46 -4.84 1.57 -9.03
CA TYR A 46 -4.28 0.40 -9.69
C TYR A 46 -2.76 0.27 -9.50
N ILE A 47 -2.02 1.38 -9.43
CA ILE A 47 -0.57 1.33 -9.22
C ILE A 47 -0.20 0.88 -7.80
N ARG A 48 -1.03 1.21 -6.80
CA ARG A 48 -0.74 0.94 -5.38
C ARG A 48 -0.51 -0.55 -5.09
N PRO A 49 -1.39 -1.48 -5.50
CA PRO A 49 -1.12 -2.90 -5.36
C PRO A 49 0.13 -3.38 -6.08
N LEU A 50 0.56 -2.73 -7.17
CA LEU A 50 1.77 -3.13 -7.90
C LEU A 50 3.03 -2.97 -7.05
N PHE A 51 3.06 -1.98 -6.15
CA PHE A 51 4.19 -1.81 -5.22
C PHE A 51 4.30 -2.91 -4.18
N LEU A 52 3.25 -3.72 -3.98
CA LEU A 52 3.34 -4.91 -3.14
C LEU A 52 4.25 -5.98 -3.76
N ILE A 53 4.42 -6.00 -5.08
CA ILE A 53 5.33 -6.93 -5.77
C ILE A 53 6.79 -6.67 -5.36
N PRO A 54 7.39 -5.49 -5.64
CA PRO A 54 8.76 -5.21 -5.23
C PRO A 54 8.91 -5.19 -3.70
N PHE A 55 7.87 -4.84 -2.93
CA PHE A 55 7.87 -4.97 -1.48
C PHE A 55 8.08 -6.42 -1.02
N CYS A 56 7.29 -7.36 -1.56
CA CYS A 56 7.41 -8.79 -1.26
C CYS A 56 8.77 -9.34 -1.70
N LEU A 57 9.26 -8.94 -2.87
CA LEU A 57 10.57 -9.37 -3.37
C LEU A 57 11.71 -8.81 -2.52
N ALA A 58 11.66 -7.53 -2.13
CA ALA A 58 12.64 -6.93 -1.23
C ALA A 58 12.68 -7.64 0.12
N ALA A 59 11.51 -7.95 0.69
CA ALA A 59 11.41 -8.76 1.90
C ALA A 59 11.99 -10.18 1.73
N TYR A 60 11.71 -10.84 0.60
CA TYR A 60 12.28 -12.15 0.28
C TYR A 60 13.82 -12.11 0.17
N HIS A 61 14.36 -11.04 -0.43
CA HIS A 61 15.80 -10.80 -0.55
C HIS A 61 16.45 -10.22 0.71
N ARG A 62 15.67 -9.98 1.78
CA ARG A 62 16.12 -9.39 3.04
C ARG A 62 16.78 -8.00 2.88
N SER A 63 16.31 -7.20 1.92
CA SER A 63 16.76 -5.82 1.76
C SER A 63 15.87 -4.88 2.56
N HIS A 64 16.42 -4.23 3.58
CA HIS A 64 15.70 -3.23 4.35
C HIS A 64 15.44 -1.98 3.50
N ALA A 65 16.40 -1.60 2.66
CA ALA A 65 16.25 -0.46 1.76
C ALA A 65 15.09 -0.66 0.79
N GLY A 66 14.99 -1.84 0.18
CA GLY A 66 13.91 -2.16 -0.77
C GLY A 66 12.53 -2.14 -0.12
N ILE A 67 12.40 -2.64 1.12
CA ILE A 67 11.14 -2.57 1.88
C ILE A 67 10.73 -1.11 2.09
N TRP A 68 11.61 -0.28 2.63
CA TRP A 68 11.28 1.11 2.93
C TRP A 68 11.11 1.98 1.69
N ALA A 69 11.89 1.75 0.64
CA ALA A 69 11.73 2.41 -0.65
C ALA A 69 10.35 2.12 -1.25
N THR A 70 9.92 0.85 -1.25
CA THR A 70 8.62 0.47 -1.82
C THR A 70 7.44 0.98 -0.98
N LEU A 71 7.59 1.10 0.34
CA LEU A 71 6.62 1.80 1.20
C LEU A 71 6.52 3.29 0.87
N LEU A 72 7.66 3.98 0.65
CA LEU A 72 7.67 5.37 0.22
C LEU A 72 6.97 5.58 -1.14
N LEU A 73 7.22 4.68 -2.09
CA LEU A 73 6.53 4.68 -3.38
C LEU A 73 5.02 4.43 -3.21
N LEU A 74 4.64 3.46 -2.39
CA LEU A 74 3.23 3.18 -2.08
C LEU A 74 2.52 4.40 -1.49
N LEU A 75 3.14 5.08 -0.52
CA LEU A 75 2.58 6.29 0.12
C LEU A 75 2.45 7.45 -0.87
N SER A 76 3.51 7.73 -1.64
CA SER A 76 3.53 8.87 -2.56
C SER A 76 2.67 8.66 -3.82
N SER A 77 2.45 7.41 -4.23
CA SER A 77 1.71 7.07 -5.46
C SER A 77 0.27 7.57 -5.51
N MET A 78 -0.31 7.93 -4.35
CA MET A 78 -1.62 8.57 -4.24
C MET A 78 -1.77 9.83 -5.10
N PHE A 79 -0.68 10.56 -5.30
CA PHE A 79 -0.68 11.89 -5.93
C PHE A 79 0.25 12.01 -7.15
N TRP A 80 0.64 10.90 -7.76
CA TRP A 80 1.51 10.92 -8.96
C TRP A 80 0.78 11.34 -10.25
N PHE A 81 -0.51 11.06 -10.33
CA PHE A 81 -1.31 11.33 -11.52
C PHE A 81 -2.06 12.66 -11.39
N PRO A 82 -2.34 13.38 -12.50
CA PRO A 82 -3.11 14.61 -12.45
C PRO A 82 -4.55 14.34 -11.98
N PRO A 83 -5.21 15.35 -11.39
CA PRO A 83 -6.63 15.25 -11.07
C PRO A 83 -7.45 15.01 -12.34
N PRO A 84 -8.46 14.12 -12.33
CA PRO A 84 -9.29 13.88 -13.50
C PRO A 84 -10.23 15.07 -13.75
N ASP A 85 -10.47 15.41 -15.02
CA ASP A 85 -11.42 16.47 -15.40
C ASP A 85 -12.86 16.13 -14.97
N TYR A 86 -13.22 14.85 -15.05
CA TYR A 86 -14.54 14.33 -14.66
C TYR A 86 -14.39 13.18 -13.65
N PRO A 87 -14.39 13.48 -12.34
CA PRO A 87 -14.25 12.45 -11.31
C PRO A 87 -15.47 11.52 -11.29
N ASN A 88 -15.24 10.21 -11.25
CA ASN A 88 -16.30 9.23 -11.06
C ASN A 88 -16.99 9.45 -9.70
N GLU A 89 -18.32 9.49 -9.70
CA GLU A 89 -19.11 9.82 -8.51
C GLU A 89 -18.93 8.80 -7.36
N ARG A 90 -18.78 7.51 -7.67
CA ARG A 90 -18.50 6.49 -6.63
C ARG A 90 -17.13 6.71 -6.00
N ILE A 91 -16.13 7.07 -6.80
CA ILE A 91 -14.78 7.38 -6.29
C ILE A 91 -14.83 8.63 -5.42
N ARG A 92 -15.54 9.68 -5.85
CA ARG A 92 -15.73 10.91 -5.06
C ARG A 92 -16.34 10.61 -3.69
N GLN A 93 -17.44 9.85 -3.66
CA GLN A 93 -18.12 9.47 -2.41
C GLN A 93 -17.24 8.62 -1.50
N PHE A 94 -16.49 7.67 -2.08
CA PHE A 94 -15.55 6.85 -1.32
C PHE A 94 -14.43 7.68 -0.70
N LEU A 95 -13.83 8.59 -1.48
CA LEU A 95 -12.75 9.45 -1.01
C LEU A 95 -13.23 10.47 0.03
N ALA A 96 -14.46 10.98 -0.09
CA ALA A 96 -15.05 11.82 0.95
C ALA A 96 -15.17 11.07 2.29
N MET A 97 -15.58 9.79 2.25
CA MET A 97 -15.60 8.93 3.43
C MET A 97 -14.19 8.69 3.98
N GLU A 98 -13.20 8.41 3.12
CA GLU A 98 -11.81 8.21 3.53
C GLU A 98 -11.22 9.48 4.17
N GLN A 99 -11.46 10.66 3.59
CA GLN A 99 -11.06 11.95 4.17
C GLN A 99 -11.67 12.16 5.56
N ASN A 100 -12.98 11.92 5.71
CA ASN A 100 -13.66 12.06 7.00
C ASN A 100 -13.09 11.10 8.04
N PHE A 101 -12.74 9.88 7.65
CA PHE A 101 -12.09 8.92 8.53
C PHE A 101 -10.67 9.36 8.93
N LEU A 102 -9.89 9.88 7.98
CA LEU A 102 -8.51 10.33 8.22
C LEU A 102 -8.45 11.61 9.07
N LEU A 103 -9.32 12.58 8.82
CA LEU A 103 -9.38 13.85 9.55
C LEU A 103 -10.20 13.77 10.85
N GLY A 104 -11.06 12.75 10.98
CA GLY A 104 -11.82 12.51 12.20
C GLY A 104 -10.93 12.20 13.40
N GLY A 105 -11.45 12.44 14.61
CA GLY A 105 -10.74 12.17 15.86
C GLY A 105 -10.31 10.71 16.02
N TRP A 106 -9.28 10.47 16.83
CA TRP A 106 -8.85 9.12 17.16
C TRP A 106 -9.89 8.44 18.05
N ASN A 107 -10.52 7.39 17.51
CA ASN A 107 -11.40 6.49 18.24
C ASN A 107 -10.91 5.05 18.09
N THR A 108 -11.52 4.12 18.83
CA THR A 108 -11.14 2.71 18.81
C THR A 108 -11.17 2.10 17.41
N ALA A 109 -12.17 2.44 16.60
CA ALA A 109 -12.30 1.93 15.23
C ALA A 109 -11.13 2.41 14.33
N LYS A 110 -10.72 3.67 14.46
CA LYS A 110 -9.60 4.26 13.73
C LYS A 110 -8.27 3.62 14.13
N VAL A 111 -8.04 3.46 15.43
CA VAL A 111 -6.84 2.78 15.95
C VAL A 111 -6.75 1.35 15.44
N LEU A 112 -7.84 0.59 15.52
CA LEU A 112 -7.89 -0.79 15.04
C LEU A 112 -7.64 -0.88 13.54
N ALA A 113 -8.31 -0.04 12.73
CA ALA A 113 -8.13 -0.05 11.28
C ALA A 113 -6.70 0.32 10.87
N SER A 114 -6.11 1.38 11.46
CA SER A 114 -4.71 1.74 11.21
C SER A 114 -3.74 0.63 11.67
N GLY A 115 -4.00 0.02 12.82
CA GLY A 115 -3.25 -1.12 13.34
C GLY A 115 -3.31 -2.33 12.40
N MET A 116 -4.49 -2.65 11.85
CA MET A 116 -4.65 -3.73 10.88
C MET A 116 -3.86 -3.50 9.60
N VAL A 117 -3.78 -2.25 9.11
CA VAL A 117 -2.93 -1.92 7.95
C VAL A 117 -1.46 -2.21 8.27
N ALA A 118 -0.94 -1.67 9.38
CA ALA A 118 0.45 -1.89 9.79
C ALA A 118 0.76 -3.38 10.03
N LEU A 119 -0.14 -4.09 10.72
CA LEU A 119 -0.03 -5.52 10.97
C LEU A 119 -0.02 -6.32 9.67
N SER A 120 -0.90 -6.00 8.71
CA SER A 120 -0.98 -6.72 7.44
C SER A 120 0.33 -6.62 6.65
N LEU A 121 0.91 -5.42 6.53
CA LEU A 121 2.19 -5.20 5.85
C LEU A 121 3.34 -5.92 6.56
N THR A 122 3.33 -5.91 7.90
CA THR A 122 4.33 -6.60 8.72
C THR A 122 4.26 -8.12 8.55
N LEU A 123 3.05 -8.69 8.56
CA LEU A 123 2.84 -10.13 8.34
C LEU A 123 3.27 -10.56 6.94
N ILE A 124 2.93 -9.78 5.91
CA ILE A 124 3.37 -10.02 4.53
C ILE A 124 4.90 -9.98 4.46
N ALA A 125 5.54 -8.92 4.94
CA ALA A 125 6.99 -8.80 4.94
C ALA A 125 7.66 -9.97 5.68
N THR A 126 7.15 -10.32 6.86
CA THR A 126 7.68 -11.42 7.68
C THR A 126 7.56 -12.77 6.97
N ALA A 127 6.42 -13.05 6.33
CA ALA A 127 6.22 -14.30 5.59
C ALA A 127 7.20 -14.46 4.42
N PHE A 128 7.44 -13.39 3.66
CA PHE A 128 8.44 -13.39 2.58
C PHE A 128 9.87 -13.44 3.11
N TRP A 129 10.16 -12.74 4.21
CA TRP A 129 11.46 -12.76 4.88
C TRP A 129 11.84 -14.15 5.39
N GLN A 130 10.86 -14.89 5.92
CA GLN A 130 10.97 -16.29 6.34
C GLN A 130 10.96 -17.28 5.17
N ARG A 131 10.94 -16.80 3.91
CA ARG A 131 10.90 -17.64 2.69
C ARG A 131 9.68 -18.56 2.64
N LYS A 132 8.55 -18.12 3.20
CA LYS A 132 7.24 -18.82 3.19
C LYS A 132 6.24 -18.13 2.26
N PRO A 133 6.41 -18.22 0.92
CA PRO A 133 5.62 -17.43 -0.03
C PRO A 133 4.14 -17.79 -0.06
N ARG A 134 3.76 -19.04 0.25
CA ARG A 134 2.34 -19.43 0.36
C ARG A 134 1.64 -18.66 1.50
N LEU A 135 2.32 -18.54 2.65
CA LEU A 135 1.82 -17.74 3.76
C LEU A 135 1.75 -16.25 3.39
N GLY A 136 2.76 -15.73 2.68
CA GLY A 136 2.78 -14.35 2.20
C GLY A 136 1.63 -14.04 1.24
N LEU A 137 1.34 -14.94 0.29
CA LEU A 137 0.18 -14.83 -0.61
C LEU A 137 -1.15 -14.91 0.13
N PHE A 138 -1.26 -15.77 1.16
CA PHE A 138 -2.42 -15.79 2.03
C PHE A 138 -2.60 -14.46 2.78
N CYS A 139 -1.53 -13.90 3.34
CA CYS A 139 -1.58 -12.59 4.00
C CYS A 139 -1.97 -11.45 3.03
N LEU A 140 -1.48 -11.49 1.78
CA LEU A 140 -1.89 -10.54 0.73
C LEU A 140 -3.40 -10.65 0.42
N ALA A 141 -3.90 -11.88 0.27
CA ALA A 141 -5.32 -12.11 0.03
C ALA A 141 -6.18 -11.65 1.22
N ALA A 142 -5.76 -11.94 2.45
CA ALA A 142 -6.42 -11.50 3.67
C ALA A 142 -6.44 -9.96 3.80
N ALA A 143 -5.32 -9.29 3.46
CA ALA A 143 -5.25 -7.83 3.46
C ALA A 143 -6.17 -7.20 2.42
N ALA A 144 -6.22 -7.77 1.20
CA ALA A 144 -7.14 -7.33 0.14
C ALA A 144 -8.61 -7.50 0.57
N ALA A 145 -8.96 -8.66 1.13
CA ALA A 145 -10.30 -8.95 1.65
C ALA A 145 -10.69 -7.98 2.78
N GLY A 146 -9.77 -7.74 3.74
CA GLY A 146 -9.99 -6.78 4.82
C GLY A 146 -10.23 -5.36 4.31
N LYS A 147 -9.44 -4.93 3.30
CA LYS A 147 -9.63 -3.62 2.66
C LYS A 147 -10.98 -3.52 1.95
N ILE A 148 -11.40 -4.55 1.22
CA ILE A 148 -12.72 -4.60 0.56
C ILE A 148 -13.84 -4.56 1.61
N LEU A 149 -13.75 -5.38 2.66
CA LEU A 149 -14.77 -5.44 3.71
C LEU A 149 -14.92 -4.11 4.43
N TRP A 150 -13.81 -3.46 4.80
CA TRP A 150 -13.81 -2.12 5.37
C TRP A 150 -14.44 -1.11 4.40
N SER A 151 -14.07 -1.17 3.12
CA SER A 151 -14.58 -0.26 2.09
C SER A 151 -16.09 -0.38 1.92
N ILE A 152 -16.64 -1.60 1.91
CA ILE A 152 -18.09 -1.83 1.80
C ILE A 152 -18.80 -1.44 3.10
N ARG A 153 -18.23 -1.77 4.27
CA ARG A 153 -18.84 -1.50 5.58
C ARG A 153 -19.01 -0.01 5.88
N TYR A 154 -18.06 0.81 5.45
CA TYR A 154 -18.05 2.26 5.70
C TYR A 154 -18.49 3.08 4.46
N GLY A 155 -18.15 2.63 3.26
CA GLY A 155 -18.45 3.33 2.00
C GLY A 155 -19.71 2.85 1.27
N ARG A 156 -20.40 1.79 1.74
CA ARG A 156 -21.61 1.22 1.10
C ARG A 156 -21.40 1.00 -0.41
N ALA A 157 -22.27 1.56 -1.25
CA ALA A 157 -22.21 1.46 -2.72
C ALA A 157 -20.92 2.04 -3.33
N ALA A 158 -20.31 3.05 -2.69
CA ALA A 158 -19.04 3.62 -3.12
C ALA A 158 -17.86 2.68 -2.83
N GLY A 159 -17.97 1.84 -1.80
CA GLY A 159 -16.96 0.84 -1.41
C GLY A 159 -16.63 -0.19 -2.49
N TYR A 160 -17.56 -0.46 -3.40
CA TYR A 160 -17.36 -1.38 -4.52
C TYR A 160 -16.29 -0.88 -5.51
N ALA A 161 -15.98 0.43 -5.53
CA ALA A 161 -14.92 0.98 -6.38
C ALA A 161 -13.53 0.41 -6.07
N VAL A 162 -13.30 -0.08 -4.84
CA VAL A 162 -12.02 -0.65 -4.40
C VAL A 162 -11.83 -2.10 -4.84
N ILE A 163 -12.93 -2.83 -5.15
CA ILE A 163 -12.88 -4.26 -5.46
C ILE A 163 -12.02 -4.51 -6.69
N LEU A 164 -12.24 -3.76 -7.77
CA LEU A 164 -11.56 -4.01 -9.03
C LEU A 164 -10.04 -3.75 -8.93
N PRO A 165 -9.56 -2.62 -8.37
CA PRO A 165 -8.14 -2.44 -8.08
C PRO A 165 -7.55 -3.50 -7.15
N ALA A 166 -8.28 -3.89 -6.10
CA ALA A 166 -7.80 -4.89 -5.13
C ALA A 166 -7.68 -6.29 -5.75
N ALA A 167 -8.68 -6.73 -6.51
CA ALA A 167 -8.68 -8.02 -7.20
C ALA A 167 -7.60 -8.07 -8.29
N PHE A 168 -7.50 -7.01 -9.11
CA PHE A 168 -6.45 -6.87 -10.11
C PHE A 168 -5.05 -6.95 -9.49
N GLY A 169 -4.85 -6.18 -8.42
CA GLY A 169 -3.61 -6.16 -7.67
C GLY A 169 -3.23 -7.51 -7.09
N LEU A 170 -4.17 -8.20 -6.45
CA LEU A 170 -3.94 -9.52 -5.86
C LEU A 170 -3.60 -10.56 -6.94
N LEU A 171 -4.35 -10.59 -8.04
CA LEU A 171 -4.11 -11.51 -9.16
C LEU A 171 -2.71 -11.31 -9.73
N LEU A 172 -2.34 -10.07 -10.02
CA LEU A 172 -1.04 -9.75 -10.60
C LEU A 172 0.10 -10.02 -9.61
N CYS A 173 -0.07 -9.71 -8.32
CA CYS A 173 0.88 -10.08 -7.27
C CYS A 173 1.11 -11.59 -7.23
N ALA A 174 0.03 -12.39 -7.23
CA ALA A 174 0.13 -13.84 -7.19
C ALA A 174 0.87 -14.41 -8.41
N ILE A 175 0.57 -13.90 -9.61
CA ILE A 175 1.21 -14.33 -10.86
C ILE A 175 2.70 -13.97 -10.85
N VAL A 176 3.05 -12.70 -10.61
CA VAL A 176 4.44 -12.22 -10.70
C VAL A 176 5.31 -12.83 -9.61
N ILE A 177 4.83 -12.83 -8.36
CA ILE A 177 5.56 -13.45 -7.25
C ILE A 177 5.73 -14.95 -7.51
N GLY A 178 4.68 -15.64 -7.97
CA GLY A 178 4.74 -17.06 -8.32
C GLY A 178 5.81 -17.36 -9.39
N MET A 179 5.83 -16.60 -10.48
CA MET A 179 6.81 -16.76 -11.57
C MET A 179 8.25 -16.49 -11.09
N VAL A 180 8.48 -15.40 -10.35
CA VAL A 180 9.82 -15.03 -9.88
C VAL A 180 10.37 -16.08 -8.92
N LEU A 181 9.55 -16.54 -7.97
CA LEU A 181 9.98 -17.55 -7.00
C LEU A 181 10.22 -18.91 -7.65
N HIS A 182 9.40 -19.29 -8.64
CA HIS A 182 9.63 -20.50 -9.43
C HIS A 182 10.96 -20.44 -10.19
N LYS A 183 11.28 -19.28 -10.79
CA LYS A 183 12.56 -19.07 -11.47
C LYS A 183 13.75 -19.13 -10.50
N ILE A 184 13.63 -18.56 -9.30
CA ILE A 184 14.67 -18.63 -8.27
C ILE A 184 14.93 -20.07 -7.83
N LYS A 185 13.88 -20.87 -7.62
CA LYS A 185 14.00 -22.28 -7.22
C LYS A 185 14.64 -23.18 -8.31
N ARG A 186 14.52 -22.78 -9.58
CA ARG A 186 15.08 -23.51 -10.74
C ARG A 186 16.50 -23.10 -11.11
N ARG A 187 17.09 -22.09 -10.47
CA ARG A 187 18.52 -21.79 -10.67
C ARG A 187 19.33 -22.89 -9.97
N PRO A 188 20.22 -23.60 -10.70
CA PRO A 188 21.06 -24.64 -10.12
C PRO A 188 22.01 -24.08 -9.06
#